data_AF-A0A7J7PNZ2-F1
#
_entry.id   AF-A0A7J7PNZ2-F1
#
_cell.length_a   1.000
_cell.length_b   1.000
_cell.length_c   1.000
_cell.angle_alpha   90.00
_cell.angle_beta   90.00
_cell.angle_gamma   90.00
#
_symmetry.space_group_name_H-M   'P 1'
#
loop_
_entity.id
_entity.type
_entity.pdbx_description
1 polymer ?
#
loop_
_entity_poly.entity_id
_entity_poly.type
_entity_poly.pdbx_seq_one_letter_code
_entity_poly.pdbx_strand_id
1 'polypeptide(L)'
;MWGQKWAVCTTIFSPSDASSRVVERNDWSVVIVGDKSAAEFNLTGHNLIYLDVAAQQQLVHGRVSDIWRSYVAQCLLWDVGYWVVFAPPMVDQLRSPHNYLADMQAEEVLFCKSGQLAKFLKQWQVRSASLLGSHNTLFL
;
A
#
# COMPACT_ATOMS: atom_id res chain seq x y z
N MET A 1 -4.79 -12.60 19.82
CA MET A 1 -3.37 -12.97 19.69
C MET A 1 -3.03 -12.79 18.23
N TRP A 2 -1.96 -12.08 17.86
CA TRP A 2 -1.64 -11.82 16.45
C TRP A 2 -1.16 -13.10 15.77
N GLY A 3 -1.56 -13.30 14.51
CA GLY A 3 -1.19 -14.46 13.70
C GLY A 3 0.23 -14.37 13.17
N GLN A 4 0.80 -15.51 12.76
CA GLN A 4 2.15 -15.57 12.16
C GLN A 4 2.14 -15.24 10.66
N LYS A 5 0.96 -15.18 10.03
CA LYS A 5 0.77 -14.87 8.61
C LYS A 5 0.13 -13.50 8.45
N TRP A 6 0.47 -12.80 7.37
CA TRP A 6 0.01 -11.43 7.14
C TRP A 6 -0.72 -11.29 5.81
N ALA A 7 -1.86 -10.60 5.82
CA ALA A 7 -2.55 -10.15 4.62
C ALA A 7 -2.63 -8.63 4.62
N VAL A 8 -2.22 -8.01 3.51
CA VAL A 8 -2.36 -6.56 3.29
C VAL A 8 -3.19 -6.37 2.03
N CYS A 9 -4.24 -5.55 2.10
CA CYS A 9 -5.13 -5.29 0.97
C CYS A 9 -5.49 -3.81 0.88
N THR A 10 -5.61 -3.28 -0.34
CA THR A 10 -6.15 -1.94 -0.59
C THR A 10 -7.62 -2.04 -1.00
N THR A 11 -8.46 -1.06 -0.65
CA THR A 11 -9.85 -1.02 -1.09
C THR A 11 -10.37 0.40 -1.27
N ILE A 12 -11.20 0.60 -2.31
CA ILE A 12 -12.06 1.79 -2.49
C ILE A 12 -13.54 1.50 -2.16
N PHE A 13 -13.85 0.24 -1.83
CA PHE A 13 -15.20 -0.28 -1.60
C PHE A 13 -15.39 -0.71 -0.14
N SER A 14 -16.65 -0.83 0.28
CA SER A 14 -17.07 -1.46 1.54
C SER A 14 -16.59 -2.92 1.63
N PRO A 15 -16.59 -3.53 2.84
CA PRO A 15 -16.12 -4.90 3.03
C PRO A 15 -16.83 -5.89 2.09
N SER A 16 -16.05 -6.74 1.43
CA SER A 16 -16.53 -7.87 0.63
C SER A 16 -16.44 -9.18 1.40
N ASP A 17 -17.11 -10.22 0.92
CA ASP A 17 -17.01 -11.58 1.48
C ASP A 17 -15.55 -12.07 1.57
N ALA A 18 -14.69 -11.63 0.64
CA ALA A 18 -13.27 -11.97 0.66
C ALA A 18 -12.56 -11.34 1.87
N SER A 19 -12.79 -10.06 2.15
CA SER A 19 -12.22 -9.39 3.33
C SER A 19 -12.73 -10.00 4.64
N SER A 20 -14.02 -10.37 4.71
CA SER A 20 -14.60 -11.00 5.91
C SER A 20 -13.95 -12.36 6.18
N ARG A 21 -13.85 -13.23 5.16
CA ARG A 21 -13.23 -14.56 5.29
C ARG A 21 -11.77 -14.51 5.71
N VAL A 22 -11.02 -13.50 5.29
CA VAL A 22 -9.60 -13.35 5.67
C VAL A 22 -9.47 -12.87 7.12
N VAL A 23 -10.38 -11.99 7.58
CA VAL A 23 -10.40 -11.52 8.97
C VAL A 23 -10.85 -12.62 9.94
N GLU A 24 -11.75 -13.51 9.53
CA GLU A 24 -12.18 -14.68 10.34
C GLU A 24 -11.05 -15.69 10.62
N ARG A 25 -9.92 -15.62 9.91
CA ARG A 25 -8.79 -16.53 10.10
C ARG A 25 -7.89 -16.08 11.25
N ASN A 26 -7.98 -16.78 12.37
CA ASN A 26 -7.19 -16.51 13.58
C ASN A 26 -5.65 -16.70 13.40
N ASP A 27 -5.20 -17.43 12.38
CA ASP A 27 -3.77 -17.59 12.05
C ASP A 27 -3.20 -16.42 11.22
N TRP A 28 -4.06 -15.48 10.81
CA TRP A 28 -3.70 -14.31 10.00
C TRP A 28 -3.85 -13.01 10.77
N SER A 29 -2.94 -12.08 10.50
CA SER A 29 -3.01 -10.67 10.84
C SER A 29 -3.29 -9.88 9.57
N VAL A 30 -4.32 -9.04 9.61
CA VAL A 30 -4.89 -8.44 8.42
C VAL A 30 -4.78 -6.92 8.51
N VAL A 31 -4.27 -6.29 7.47
CA VAL A 31 -4.22 -4.83 7.30
C VAL A 31 -5.01 -4.46 6.05
N ILE A 32 -6.04 -3.64 6.20
CA ILE A 32 -6.83 -3.14 5.07
C ILE A 32 -6.63 -1.62 4.98
N VAL A 33 -6.25 -1.15 3.79
CA VAL A 33 -5.88 0.25 3.51
C VAL A 33 -6.96 0.87 2.62
N GLY A 34 -7.71 1.84 3.14
CA GLY A 34 -8.80 2.49 2.42
C GLY A 34 -8.35 3.70 1.59
N ASP A 35 -8.72 3.79 0.31
CA ASP A 35 -8.25 4.87 -0.59
C ASP A 35 -9.25 6.06 -0.71
N LYS A 36 -10.50 5.93 -0.22
CA LYS A 36 -11.46 7.04 -0.14
C LYS A 36 -11.90 7.34 1.29
N SER A 37 -12.01 8.64 1.60
CA SER A 37 -12.54 9.12 2.88
C SER A 37 -14.00 8.67 3.05
N ALA A 38 -14.25 7.92 4.13
CA ALA A 38 -15.54 7.63 4.74
C ALA A 38 -16.61 6.87 3.92
N ALA A 39 -16.24 5.91 3.07
CA ALA A 39 -17.20 4.87 2.68
C ALA A 39 -17.12 3.68 3.67
N GLU A 40 -18.04 3.66 4.64
CA GLU A 40 -18.53 2.53 5.45
C GLU A 40 -17.67 1.24 5.53
N PHE A 41 -16.40 1.34 5.94
CA PHE A 41 -15.62 0.14 6.26
C PHE A 41 -15.88 -0.25 7.73
N ASN A 42 -16.96 -0.99 7.96
CA ASN A 42 -17.45 -1.38 9.28
C ASN A 42 -17.01 -2.79 9.75
N LEU A 43 -16.06 -3.41 9.03
CA LEU A 43 -15.52 -4.70 9.43
C LEU A 43 -14.60 -4.52 10.63
N THR A 44 -14.85 -5.29 11.69
CA THR A 44 -14.01 -5.31 12.88
C THR A 44 -13.52 -6.73 13.15
N GLY A 45 -12.33 -6.85 13.71
CA GLY A 45 -11.71 -8.13 14.03
C GLY A 45 -10.55 -7.93 14.98
N HIS A 46 -10.33 -8.86 15.89
CA HIS A 46 -9.26 -8.80 16.90
C HIS A 46 -7.84 -8.90 16.29
N ASN A 47 -7.77 -9.27 15.01
CA ASN A 47 -6.58 -9.45 14.18
C ASN A 47 -6.58 -8.51 12.96
N LEU A 48 -7.49 -7.52 12.92
CA LEU A 48 -7.65 -6.59 11.80
C LEU A 48 -7.22 -5.16 12.20
N ILE A 49 -6.43 -4.54 11.33
CA ILE A 49 -6.17 -3.10 11.34
C ILE A 49 -6.78 -2.51 10.07
N TYR A 50 -7.70 -1.58 10.22
CA TYR A 50 -8.16 -0.73 9.11
C TYR A 50 -7.42 0.60 9.16
N LEU A 51 -6.66 0.92 8.10
CA LEU A 51 -6.00 2.20 7.91
C LEU A 51 -6.88 3.07 7.02
N ASP A 52 -7.65 3.96 7.63
CA ASP A 52 -8.44 4.94 6.91
C ASP A 52 -7.56 6.04 6.28
N VAL A 53 -8.17 6.89 5.45
CA VAL A 53 -7.46 7.98 4.76
C VAL A 53 -6.84 8.97 5.75
N ALA A 54 -7.48 9.23 6.89
CA ALA A 54 -6.97 10.17 7.88
C ALA A 54 -5.71 9.64 8.57
N ALA A 55 -5.71 8.36 8.96
CA ALA A 55 -4.56 7.65 9.51
C ALA A 55 -3.42 7.58 8.50
N GLN A 56 -3.71 7.36 7.21
CA GLN A 56 -2.71 7.37 6.14
C GLN A 56 -2.10 8.76 5.93
N GLN A 57 -2.91 9.82 5.97
CA GLN A 57 -2.44 11.21 5.83
C GLN A 57 -1.53 11.66 6.97
N GLN A 58 -1.64 11.05 8.16
CA GLN A 58 -0.69 11.28 9.25
C GLN A 58 0.70 10.68 8.98
N LEU A 59 0.81 9.68 8.09
CA LEU A 59 2.07 9.03 7.75
C LEU A 59 2.80 9.78 6.64
N VAL A 60 2.13 10.03 5.52
CA VAL A 60 2.63 10.79 4.37
C VAL A 60 1.46 11.44 3.63
N HIS A 61 1.71 12.56 2.95
CA HIS A 61 0.67 13.23 2.16
C HIS A 61 0.11 12.27 1.07
N GLY A 62 -1.22 12.20 0.93
CA GLY A 62 -1.88 11.22 0.06
C GLY A 62 -1.35 11.21 -1.39
N ARG A 63 -1.06 12.40 -1.94
CA ARG A 63 -0.52 12.61 -3.31
C ARG A 63 0.80 11.91 -3.62
N VAL A 64 1.58 11.54 -2.59
CA VAL A 64 2.88 10.90 -2.77
C VAL A 64 2.91 9.48 -2.24
N SER A 65 1.83 9.05 -1.57
CA SER A 65 1.79 7.80 -0.82
C SER A 65 1.78 6.57 -1.72
N ASP A 66 1.05 6.61 -2.83
CA ASP A 66 0.98 5.59 -3.86
C ASP A 66 2.33 5.45 -4.60
N ILE A 67 2.98 6.57 -4.89
CA ILE A 67 4.33 6.61 -5.50
C ILE A 67 5.38 5.97 -4.57
N TRP A 68 5.38 6.32 -3.27
CA TRP A 68 6.35 5.73 -2.33
C TRP A 68 6.09 4.23 -2.14
N ARG A 69 4.81 3.82 -2.08
CA ARG A 69 4.41 2.41 -2.02
C ARG A 69 4.86 1.63 -3.27
N SER A 70 4.79 2.22 -4.47
CA SER A 70 5.23 1.54 -5.69
C SER A 70 6.73 1.25 -5.69
N TYR A 71 7.57 2.14 -5.16
CA TYR A 71 9.01 1.88 -5.02
C TYR A 71 9.30 0.72 -4.06
N VAL A 72 8.59 0.64 -2.93
CA VAL A 72 8.70 -0.48 -1.97
C VAL A 72 8.25 -1.78 -2.62
N ALA A 73 7.10 -1.77 -3.29
CA ALA A 73 6.57 -2.93 -4.03
C ALA A 73 7.55 -3.44 -5.08
N GLN A 74 8.17 -2.54 -5.84
CA GLN A 74 9.17 -2.88 -6.84
C GLN A 74 10.39 -3.59 -6.23
N CYS A 75 10.92 -3.11 -5.11
CA CYS A 75 12.01 -3.78 -4.39
C CYS A 75 11.62 -5.21 -3.97
N LEU A 76 10.42 -5.38 -3.40
CA LEU A 76 9.93 -6.69 -3.00
C LEU A 76 9.76 -7.65 -4.18
N LEU A 77 9.24 -7.16 -5.32
CA LEU A 77 9.10 -7.96 -6.55
C LEU A 77 10.46 -8.48 -7.03
N TRP A 78 11.50 -7.64 -7.00
CA TRP A 78 12.84 -8.06 -7.36
C TRP A 78 13.42 -9.10 -6.39
N ASP A 79 13.15 -8.98 -5.10
CA ASP A 79 13.60 -9.95 -4.09
C ASP A 79 13.01 -11.35 -4.31
N VAL A 80 11.79 -11.45 -4.82
CA VAL A 80 11.14 -12.74 -5.17
C VAL A 80 11.39 -13.18 -6.62
N GLY A 81 12.26 -12.49 -7.36
CA GLY A 81 12.66 -12.85 -8.72
C GLY A 81 11.68 -12.43 -9.83
N TYR A 82 10.69 -11.59 -9.51
CA TYR A 82 9.79 -10.99 -10.49
C TYR A 82 10.33 -9.64 -10.99
N TRP A 83 9.73 -9.14 -12.08
CA TRP A 83 10.14 -7.91 -12.76
C TRP A 83 8.95 -6.99 -12.99
N VAL A 84 9.21 -5.68 -13.02
CA VAL A 84 8.22 -4.66 -13.41
C VAL A 84 8.32 -4.41 -14.91
N VAL A 85 7.19 -4.41 -15.61
CA VAL A 85 7.09 -4.11 -17.05
C VAL A 85 6.34 -2.80 -17.22
N PHE A 86 6.86 -1.93 -18.09
CA PHE A 86 6.20 -0.67 -18.47
C PHE A 86 5.53 -0.81 -19.83
N ALA A 87 4.32 -0.29 -19.95
CA ALA A 87 3.56 -0.21 -21.20
C ALA A 87 3.18 1.26 -21.48
N PRO A 88 2.88 1.62 -22.74
CA PRO A 88 2.33 2.93 -23.06
C PRO A 88 1.08 3.25 -22.23
N PRO A 89 0.78 4.54 -21.98
CA PRO A 89 -0.43 4.92 -21.26
C PRO A 89 -1.67 4.38 -22.01
N MET A 90 -2.53 3.65 -21.28
CA MET A 90 -3.76 3.07 -21.84
C MET A 90 -5.02 3.86 -21.45
N VAL A 91 -4.86 4.95 -20.69
CA VAL A 91 -5.96 5.73 -20.14
C VAL A 91 -5.68 7.21 -20.37
N ASP A 92 -6.66 7.91 -20.95
CA ASP A 92 -6.68 9.37 -20.99
C ASP A 92 -7.23 9.91 -19.67
N GLN A 93 -6.38 10.60 -18.92
CA GLN A 93 -6.81 11.24 -17.69
C GLN A 93 -7.37 12.64 -17.97
N LEU A 94 -8.70 12.76 -17.91
CA LEU A 94 -9.39 14.05 -17.90
C LEU A 94 -9.24 14.69 -16.52
N ARG A 95 -8.28 15.64 -16.41
CA ARG A 95 -7.97 16.25 -15.12
C ARG A 95 -9.03 17.28 -14.72
N SER A 96 -9.63 17.10 -13.55
CA SER A 96 -10.56 18.07 -12.96
C SER A 96 -9.85 19.41 -12.67
N PRO A 97 -10.57 20.54 -12.63
CA PRO A 97 -10.02 21.82 -12.19
C PRO A 97 -9.46 21.71 -10.77
N HIS A 98 -8.22 22.15 -10.54
CA HIS A 98 -7.55 22.08 -9.23
C HIS A 98 -6.52 23.21 -9.08
N ASN A 99 -6.08 23.44 -7.84
CA ASN A 99 -5.09 24.46 -7.51
C ASN A 99 -3.68 23.88 -7.64
N TYR A 100 -2.97 24.25 -8.71
CA TYR A 100 -1.62 23.78 -9.00
C TYR A 100 -0.61 24.08 -7.88
N LEU A 101 -0.73 25.21 -7.18
CA LEU A 101 0.19 25.57 -6.11
C LEU A 101 0.02 24.65 -4.90
N ALA A 102 -1.23 24.34 -4.55
CA ALA A 102 -1.53 23.40 -3.47
C ALA A 102 -1.03 21.98 -3.80
N ASP A 103 -1.18 21.55 -5.06
CA ASP A 103 -0.67 20.25 -5.53
C ASP A 103 0.85 20.18 -5.46
N MET A 104 1.55 21.23 -5.92
CA MET A 104 3.00 21.32 -5.83
C MET A 104 3.49 21.25 -4.37
N GLN A 105 2.84 21.98 -3.46
CA GLN A 105 3.18 21.95 -2.03
C GLN A 105 2.96 20.57 -1.41
N ALA A 106 1.84 19.93 -1.76
CA ALA A 106 1.52 18.56 -1.34
C ALA A 106 2.53 17.51 -1.85
N GLU A 107 3.19 17.78 -2.98
CA GLU A 107 4.21 16.91 -3.59
C GLU A 107 5.65 17.28 -3.19
N GLU A 108 5.87 18.38 -2.46
CA GLU A 108 7.21 18.87 -2.09
C GLU A 108 8.07 17.79 -1.44
N VAL A 109 7.47 16.96 -0.57
CA VAL A 109 8.15 15.86 0.11
C VAL A 109 8.73 14.84 -0.88
N LEU A 110 8.03 14.55 -1.98
CA LEU A 110 8.54 13.66 -3.03
C LEU A 110 9.78 14.25 -3.67
N PHE A 111 9.72 15.52 -4.09
CA PHE A 111 10.85 16.19 -4.74
C PHE A 111 12.06 16.29 -3.81
N CYS A 112 11.84 16.66 -2.55
CA CYS A 112 12.92 16.93 -1.60
C CYS A 112 13.51 15.65 -0.95
N LYS A 113 12.72 14.58 -0.79
CA LYS A 113 13.14 13.38 -0.03
C LYS A 113 13.29 12.10 -0.87
N SER A 114 12.90 12.09 -2.14
CA SER A 114 13.06 10.92 -3.03
C SER A 114 14.49 10.37 -3.07
N GLY A 115 15.51 11.25 -3.06
CA GLY A 115 16.91 10.82 -3.01
C GLY A 115 17.29 10.08 -1.72
N GLN A 116 16.70 10.45 -0.58
CA GLN A 116 16.90 9.75 0.69
C GLN A 116 16.19 8.39 0.67
N LEU A 117 14.96 8.35 0.15
CA LEU A 117 14.21 7.11 -0.04
C LEU A 117 14.97 6.13 -0.94
N ALA A 118 15.47 6.57 -2.08
CA ALA A 118 16.21 5.71 -3.01
C ALA A 118 17.49 5.14 -2.37
N LYS A 119 18.23 5.95 -1.59
CA LYS A 119 19.39 5.49 -0.83
C LYS A 119 19.00 4.46 0.23
N PHE A 120 17.92 4.70 0.96
CA PHE A 120 17.37 3.76 1.94
C PHE A 120 16.99 2.44 1.28
N LEU A 121 16.19 2.46 0.20
CA LEU A 121 15.74 1.25 -0.50
C LEU A 121 16.90 0.46 -1.11
N LYS A 122 17.95 1.13 -1.59
CA LYS A 122 19.16 0.46 -2.10
C LYS A 122 19.94 -0.26 -0.99
N GLN A 123 19.99 0.31 0.21
CA GLN A 123 20.66 -0.28 1.37
C GLN A 123 19.79 -1.31 2.08
N TRP A 124 18.48 -1.23 1.88
CA TRP A 124 17.53 -2.16 2.43
C TRP A 124 17.79 -3.55 1.83
N GLN A 125 18.04 -4.51 2.71
CA GLN A 125 18.16 -5.92 2.39
C GLN A 125 17.06 -6.62 3.16
N VAL A 126 16.11 -7.22 2.46
CA VAL A 126 15.13 -8.08 3.09
C VAL A 126 15.89 -9.32 3.57
N ARG A 127 15.86 -9.61 4.88
CA ARG A 127 16.47 -10.83 5.42
C ARG A 127 15.66 -12.03 4.90
N SER A 128 16.11 -12.54 3.76
CA SER A 128 15.57 -13.71 3.07
C SER A 128 15.68 -14.94 3.98
N ALA A 129 14.59 -15.27 4.66
CA ALA A 129 14.37 -16.61 5.20
C ALA A 129 12.87 -16.94 5.31
N SER A 130 11.99 -15.95 5.45
CA SER A 130 10.56 -16.19 5.65
C SER A 130 9.67 -16.00 4.42
N LEU A 131 10.10 -15.25 3.39
CA LEU A 131 9.25 -14.98 2.22
C LEU A 131 9.18 -16.16 1.23
N LEU A 132 10.24 -16.96 1.12
CA LEU A 132 10.30 -18.15 0.25
C LEU A 132 9.61 -19.39 0.84
N GLY A 133 9.18 -19.34 2.12
CA GLY A 133 8.54 -20.46 2.81
C GLY A 133 7.01 -20.53 2.66
N SER A 134 6.37 -19.47 2.18
CA SER A 134 4.93 -19.46 1.94
C SER A 134 4.63 -19.03 0.52
N HIS A 135 4.36 -20.00 -0.35
CA HIS A 135 3.90 -19.82 -1.74
C HIS A 135 2.57 -19.06 -1.90
N ASN A 136 2.10 -18.32 -0.90
CA ASN A 136 0.81 -17.64 -0.95
C ASN A 136 0.99 -16.15 -0.62
N THR A 137 0.93 -15.37 -1.71
CA THR A 137 0.14 -14.14 -1.76
C THR A 137 0.83 -12.86 -1.28
N LEU A 138 1.48 -12.17 -2.23
CA LEU A 138 1.56 -10.71 -2.25
C LEU A 138 0.50 -10.22 -3.26
N PHE A 139 -0.57 -9.58 -2.79
CA PHE A 139 -1.42 -8.75 -3.65
C PHE A 139 -1.07 -7.29 -3.35
N LEU A 140 -0.62 -6.58 -4.38
CA LEU A 140 -0.46 -5.12 -4.41
C LEU A 140 -1.83 -4.45 -4.55
#